data_AF-A0A3S1GBZ4-F1
#
_entry.id   AF-A0A3S1GBZ4-F1
#
_cell.length_a   1.000
_cell.length_b   1.000
_cell.length_c   1.000
_cell.angle_alpha   90.00
_cell.angle_beta   90.00
_cell.angle_gamma   90.00
#
_symmetry.space_group_name_H-M   'P 1'
#
loop_
_entity.id
_entity.type
_entity.pdbx_description
1 polymer ?
#
loop_
_entity_poly.entity_id
_entity_poly.type
_entity_poly.pdbx_seq_one_letter_code
_entity_poly.pdbx_strand_id
1 'polypeptide(L)'
;AVENAAKDAGQDVKVAFTPGRTDASQEQTDTHSFAPLEPTVDGFRNYSRGRQRLTAEEALVDRAQLLTLTAPEMTVLVGGLRVLGANAGQSEHGVFTKHPGTLTNDFFVNLLDMGTEWKATSDAKDVFEGRDRKTGEV
;
A
#
# COMPACT_ATOMS: atom_id res chain seq x y z
N ALA A 1 5.05 -12.42 10.30
CA ALA A 1 4.46 -11.07 10.23
C ALA A 1 2.99 -11.14 9.84
N VAL A 2 2.65 -11.61 8.63
CA VAL A 2 1.25 -11.74 8.18
C VAL A 2 0.44 -12.72 9.05
N GLU A 3 0.98 -13.89 9.39
CA GLU A 3 0.31 -14.85 10.29
C GLU A 3 0.01 -14.26 11.67
N ASN A 4 0.97 -13.51 12.25
CA ASN A 4 0.77 -12.83 13.53
C ASN A 4 -0.32 -11.75 13.41
N ALA A 5 -0.24 -10.91 12.37
CA ALA A 5 -1.23 -9.85 12.13
C ALA A 5 -2.65 -10.41 11.93
N ALA A 6 -2.78 -11.54 11.25
CA ALA A 6 -4.03 -12.26 11.09
C ALA A 6 -4.52 -12.87 12.42
N LYS A 7 -3.61 -13.45 13.21
CA LYS A 7 -3.92 -14.01 14.53
C LYS A 7 -4.39 -12.93 15.51
N ASP A 8 -3.78 -11.75 15.47
CA ASP A 8 -4.20 -10.58 16.25
C ASP A 8 -5.60 -10.10 15.83
N ALA A 9 -5.98 -10.33 14.56
CA ALA A 9 -7.34 -10.14 14.04
C ALA A 9 -8.30 -11.31 14.36
N GLY A 10 -7.86 -12.31 15.13
CA GLY A 10 -8.65 -13.49 15.50
C GLY A 10 -8.73 -14.57 14.42
N GLN A 11 -7.86 -14.52 13.40
CA GLN A 11 -7.82 -15.48 12.29
C GLN A 11 -6.56 -16.35 12.36
N ASP A 12 -6.73 -17.66 12.48
CA ASP A 12 -5.61 -18.61 12.43
C ASP A 12 -5.34 -19.03 10.98
N VAL A 13 -4.31 -18.43 10.38
CA VAL A 13 -3.92 -18.68 8.98
C VAL A 13 -2.48 -19.16 8.92
N LYS A 14 -2.18 -20.00 7.93
CA LYS A 14 -0.83 -20.46 7.62
C LYS A 14 -0.40 -19.93 6.26
N VAL A 15 0.72 -19.24 6.22
CA VAL A 15 1.33 -18.74 4.98
C VAL A 15 2.30 -19.80 4.48
N ALA A 16 2.08 -20.24 3.24
CA ALA A 16 2.96 -21.22 2.62
C ALA A 16 4.38 -20.66 2.47
N PHE A 17 5.38 -21.44 2.88
CA PHE A 17 6.79 -21.08 2.78
C PHE A 17 7.56 -22.16 2.03
N THR A 18 8.25 -21.75 0.95
CA THR A 18 9.12 -22.60 0.16
C THR A 18 10.56 -22.08 0.27
N PRO A 19 11.48 -22.79 0.97
CA PRO A 19 12.88 -22.38 1.09
C PRO A 19 13.64 -22.61 -0.23
N GLY A 20 14.88 -22.10 -0.32
CA GLY A 20 15.79 -22.38 -1.44
C GLY A 20 16.27 -21.17 -2.24
N ARG A 21 15.81 -19.96 -1.91
CA ARG A 21 16.45 -18.73 -2.40
C ARG A 21 17.85 -18.60 -1.79
N THR A 22 18.82 -18.15 -2.59
CA THR A 22 20.22 -17.96 -2.18
C THR A 22 20.62 -16.49 -2.32
N ASP A 23 21.67 -16.08 -1.61
CA ASP A 23 22.22 -14.74 -1.71
C ASP A 23 23.16 -14.63 -2.92
N ALA A 24 22.92 -13.63 -3.78
CA ALA A 24 23.78 -13.33 -4.92
C ALA A 24 24.93 -12.41 -4.49
N SER A 25 26.12 -12.59 -5.07
CA SER A 25 27.28 -11.73 -4.78
C SER A 25 27.26 -10.44 -5.61
N GLN A 26 28.07 -9.45 -5.21
CA GLN A 26 28.18 -8.19 -5.96
C GLN A 26 28.79 -8.43 -7.36
N GLU A 27 29.68 -9.40 -7.51
CA GLU A 27 30.27 -9.79 -8.79
C GLU A 27 29.24 -10.38 -9.76
N GLN A 28 28.12 -10.91 -9.25
CA GLN A 28 27.00 -11.44 -10.03
C GLN A 28 25.97 -10.35 -10.38
N THR A 29 26.16 -9.11 -9.91
CA THR A 29 25.19 -8.02 -10.01
C THR A 29 25.77 -6.86 -10.81
N ASP A 30 25.32 -6.71 -12.06
CA ASP A 30 25.58 -5.48 -12.84
C ASP A 30 24.63 -4.37 -12.41
N THR A 31 25.15 -3.40 -11.65
CA THR A 31 24.38 -2.27 -11.12
C THR A 31 23.65 -1.45 -12.18
N HIS A 32 24.22 -1.32 -13.39
CA HIS A 32 23.59 -0.55 -14.46
C HIS A 32 22.34 -1.25 -15.00
N SER A 33 22.37 -2.57 -15.09
CA SER A 33 21.21 -3.37 -15.52
C SER A 33 20.05 -3.38 -14.51
N PHE A 34 20.35 -3.18 -13.22
CA PHE A 34 19.34 -3.12 -12.16
C PHE A 34 18.74 -1.72 -11.98
N ALA A 35 19.39 -0.67 -12.47
CA ALA A 35 18.90 0.71 -12.31
C ALA A 35 17.45 0.93 -12.80
N PRO A 36 17.00 0.35 -13.93
CA PRO A 36 15.60 0.45 -14.37
C PRO A 36 14.57 -0.21 -13.43
N LEU A 37 15.01 -1.05 -12.48
CA LEU A 37 14.13 -1.71 -11.52
C LEU A 37 13.83 -0.84 -10.28
N GLU A 38 14.50 0.31 -10.11
CA GLU A 38 14.19 1.26 -9.05
C GLU A 38 12.79 1.85 -9.27
N PRO A 39 11.82 1.61 -8.38
CA PRO A 39 10.48 2.15 -8.55
C PRO A 39 10.48 3.66 -8.27
N THR A 40 9.99 4.45 -9.22
CA THR A 40 9.71 5.88 -9.01
C THR A 40 8.35 6.10 -8.32
N VAL A 41 7.43 5.16 -8.50
CA VAL A 41 6.12 5.09 -7.85
C VAL A 41 5.87 3.65 -7.39
N ASP A 42 5.33 3.51 -6.19
CA ASP A 42 4.91 2.23 -5.64
C ASP A 42 3.66 2.43 -4.77
N GLY A 43 2.49 2.29 -5.39
CA GLY A 43 1.21 2.49 -4.71
C GLY A 43 0.96 1.49 -3.58
N PHE A 44 1.58 0.30 -3.62
CA PHE A 44 1.46 -0.69 -2.54
C PHE A 44 2.10 -0.17 -1.23
N ARG A 45 3.16 0.64 -1.33
CA ARG A 45 3.82 1.31 -0.19
C ARG A 45 3.49 2.80 -0.08
N ASN A 46 2.50 3.28 -0.83
CA ASN A 46 2.11 4.69 -0.88
C ASN A 46 3.29 5.65 -1.16
N TYR A 47 4.12 5.29 -2.15
CA TYR A 47 5.35 6.01 -2.47
C TYR A 47 5.29 6.61 -3.87
N SER A 48 5.77 7.85 -4.00
CA SER A 48 6.01 8.53 -5.28
C SER A 48 7.18 9.49 -5.12
N ARG A 49 8.08 9.54 -6.11
CA ARG A 49 9.25 10.43 -6.10
C ARG A 49 9.43 11.14 -7.42
N GLY A 50 9.59 12.46 -7.36
CA GLY A 50 9.83 13.28 -8.54
C GLY A 50 8.60 13.45 -9.42
N ARG A 51 8.78 14.05 -10.60
CA ARG A 51 7.67 14.25 -11.54
C ARG A 51 7.33 12.95 -12.24
N GLN A 52 6.08 12.54 -12.13
CA GLN A 52 5.55 11.38 -12.85
C GLN A 52 4.88 11.82 -14.15
N ARG A 53 4.97 10.96 -15.17
CA ARG A 53 4.23 11.13 -16.43
C ARG A 53 2.79 10.63 -16.32
N LEU A 54 2.60 9.58 -15.55
CA LEU A 54 1.31 8.95 -15.26
C LEU A 54 0.71 9.53 -13.98
N THR A 55 -0.60 9.45 -13.83
CA THR A 55 -1.23 9.68 -12.52
C THR A 55 -0.85 8.56 -11.55
N ALA A 56 -1.04 8.78 -10.25
CA ALA A 56 -0.62 7.80 -9.24
C ALA A 56 -1.40 6.48 -9.36
N GLU A 57 -2.68 6.57 -9.69
CA GLU A 57 -3.58 5.43 -9.93
C GLU A 57 -3.24 4.68 -11.21
N GLU A 58 -2.85 5.37 -12.29
CA GLU A 58 -2.35 4.72 -13.52
C GLU A 58 -1.05 3.95 -13.25
N ALA A 59 -0.12 4.56 -12.50
CA ALA A 59 1.14 3.92 -12.13
C ALA A 59 0.93 2.71 -11.20
N LEU A 60 -0.07 2.74 -10.32
CA LEU A 60 -0.45 1.58 -9.51
C LEU A 60 -0.91 0.41 -10.38
N VAL A 61 -1.76 0.68 -11.37
CA VAL A 61 -2.26 -0.36 -12.30
C VAL A 61 -1.13 -0.92 -13.15
N ASP A 62 -0.23 -0.07 -13.66
CA ASP A 62 0.98 -0.50 -14.39
C ASP A 62 1.86 -1.42 -13.52
N ARG A 63 2.11 -1.03 -12.26
CA ARG A 63 2.86 -1.85 -11.32
C ARG A 63 2.18 -3.19 -11.03
N ALA A 64 0.87 -3.19 -10.84
CA ALA A 64 0.09 -4.41 -10.62
C ALA A 64 0.17 -5.36 -11.83
N GLN A 65 0.16 -4.80 -13.05
CA GLN A 65 0.31 -5.55 -14.29
C GLN A 65 1.68 -6.23 -14.39
N LEU A 66 2.77 -5.53 -14.04
CA LEU A 66 4.12 -6.11 -13.99
C LEU A 66 4.24 -7.24 -12.95
N LEU A 67 3.46 -7.17 -11.88
CA LEU A 67 3.37 -8.20 -10.85
C LEU A 67 2.34 -9.30 -11.18
N THR A 68 1.75 -9.28 -12.37
CA THR A 68 0.75 -10.25 -12.86
C THR A 68 -0.51 -10.34 -11.99
N LEU A 69 -0.85 -9.27 -11.27
CA LEU A 69 -2.01 -9.23 -10.38
C LEU A 69 -3.29 -8.95 -11.15
N THR A 70 -4.36 -9.61 -10.74
CA THR A 70 -5.74 -9.25 -11.11
C THR A 70 -6.22 -8.04 -10.31
N ALA A 71 -7.29 -7.38 -10.76
CA ALA A 71 -7.88 -6.26 -10.03
C ALA A 71 -8.32 -6.61 -8.58
N PRO A 72 -8.95 -7.79 -8.31
CA PRO A 72 -9.24 -8.20 -6.94
C PRO A 72 -7.98 -8.41 -6.09
N GLU A 73 -6.94 -9.04 -6.63
CA GLU A 73 -5.68 -9.27 -5.89
C GLU A 73 -4.98 -7.96 -5.56
N MET A 74 -4.89 -7.04 -6.53
CA MET A 74 -4.37 -5.69 -6.32
C MET A 74 -5.16 -4.98 -5.20
N THR A 75 -6.49 -5.06 -5.23
CA THR A 75 -7.37 -4.40 -4.25
C THR A 75 -7.13 -4.94 -2.84
N VAL A 76 -7.16 -6.26 -2.67
CA VAL A 76 -6.90 -6.91 -1.38
C VAL A 76 -5.50 -6.56 -0.86
N LEU A 77 -4.50 -6.57 -1.74
CA LEU A 77 -3.12 -6.28 -1.37
C LEU A 77 -2.94 -4.84 -0.90
N VAL A 78 -3.54 -3.85 -1.59
CA VAL A 78 -3.50 -2.44 -1.16
C VAL A 78 -4.14 -2.28 0.22
N GLY A 79 -5.36 -2.79 0.42
CA GLY A 79 -6.06 -2.65 1.71
C GLY A 79 -5.31 -3.32 2.86
N GLY A 80 -4.79 -4.53 2.64
CA GLY A 80 -4.00 -5.25 3.64
C GLY A 80 -2.69 -4.53 3.99
N LEU A 81 -1.95 -4.04 3.00
CA LEU A 81 -0.69 -3.33 3.24
C LEU A 81 -0.88 -2.01 3.98
N ARG A 82 -2.01 -1.32 3.78
CA ARG A 82 -2.35 -0.11 4.53
C ARG A 82 -2.56 -0.39 6.02
N VAL A 83 -3.38 -1.38 6.38
CA VAL A 83 -3.61 -1.70 7.81
C VAL A 83 -2.38 -2.30 8.49
N LEU A 84 -1.49 -2.95 7.73
CA LEU A 84 -0.20 -3.42 8.22
C LEU A 84 0.85 -2.31 8.38
N GLY A 85 0.56 -1.08 7.94
CA GLY A 85 1.49 0.04 8.04
C GLY A 85 2.72 -0.08 7.14
N ALA A 86 2.60 -0.77 5.99
CA ALA A 86 3.71 -1.01 5.06
C ALA A 86 4.08 0.21 4.19
N ASN A 87 3.72 1.42 4.62
CA ASN A 87 3.97 2.64 3.87
C ASN A 87 5.45 3.05 3.93
N ALA A 88 5.95 3.61 2.83
CA ALA A 88 7.28 4.18 2.76
C ALA A 88 7.41 5.35 3.75
N GLY A 89 8.54 5.41 4.46
CA GLY A 89 8.80 6.46 5.45
C GLY A 89 7.83 6.50 6.62
N GLN A 90 7.08 5.40 6.88
CA GLN A 90 6.08 5.32 7.96
C GLN A 90 4.95 6.37 7.81
N SER A 91 4.64 6.79 6.58
CA SER A 91 3.52 7.71 6.33
C SER A 91 2.19 7.11 6.79
N GLU A 92 1.32 7.92 7.39
CA GLU A 92 -0.02 7.53 7.84
C GLU A 92 -1.09 7.60 6.74
N HIS A 93 -0.72 8.05 5.53
CA HIS A 93 -1.67 8.17 4.43
C HIS A 93 -2.29 6.82 4.06
N GLY A 94 -3.63 6.75 4.13
CA GLY A 94 -4.37 5.54 3.82
C GLY A 94 -4.41 4.50 4.94
N VAL A 95 -3.77 4.75 6.10
CA VAL A 95 -3.80 3.82 7.25
C VAL A 95 -5.11 4.03 8.01
N PHE A 96 -6.22 3.62 7.40
CA PHE A 96 -7.55 3.80 7.96
C PHE A 96 -7.89 2.68 8.94
N THR A 97 -7.17 2.63 10.06
CA THR A 97 -7.42 1.70 11.18
C THR A 97 -6.90 2.29 12.48
N LYS A 98 -7.47 1.87 13.60
CA LYS A 98 -6.98 2.20 14.95
C LYS A 98 -6.02 1.14 15.50
N HIS A 99 -5.83 0.04 14.77
CA HIS A 99 -4.98 -1.08 15.19
C HIS A 99 -3.93 -1.43 14.13
N PRO A 100 -2.98 -0.50 13.80
CA PRO A 100 -1.92 -0.79 12.83
C PRO A 100 -1.17 -2.08 13.16
N GLY A 101 -0.91 -2.90 12.15
CA GLY A 101 -0.27 -4.21 12.30
C GLY A 101 -1.25 -5.36 12.54
N THR A 102 -2.55 -5.08 12.70
CA THR A 102 -3.62 -6.10 12.75
C THR A 102 -4.26 -6.23 11.37
N LEU A 103 -4.38 -7.45 10.85
CA LEU A 103 -4.88 -7.67 9.48
C LEU A 103 -6.41 -7.72 9.45
N THR A 104 -7.05 -6.55 9.31
CA THR A 104 -8.50 -6.39 9.21
C THR A 104 -8.93 -5.80 7.86
N ASN A 105 -10.24 -5.71 7.61
CA ASN A 105 -10.79 -5.01 6.45
C ASN A 105 -11.08 -3.52 6.71
N ASP A 106 -10.54 -2.94 7.78
CA ASP A 106 -10.82 -1.56 8.22
C ASP A 106 -10.58 -0.53 7.12
N PHE A 107 -9.55 -0.74 6.28
CA PHE A 107 -9.27 0.13 5.15
C PHE A 107 -10.51 0.37 4.27
N PHE A 108 -11.23 -0.70 3.92
CA PHE A 108 -12.41 -0.61 3.07
C PHE A 108 -13.62 -0.09 3.83
N VAL A 109 -13.79 -0.50 5.09
CA VAL A 109 -14.92 -0.03 5.93
C VAL A 109 -14.86 1.49 6.09
N ASN A 110 -13.69 2.02 6.43
CA ASN A 110 -13.51 3.45 6.66
C ASN A 110 -13.45 4.26 5.36
N LEU A 111 -12.89 3.71 4.28
CA LEU A 111 -12.88 4.37 2.96
C LEU A 111 -14.29 4.56 2.40
N LEU A 112 -15.16 3.56 2.59
CA LEU A 112 -16.52 3.56 2.06
C LEU A 112 -17.55 4.17 3.02
N ASP A 113 -17.12 4.66 4.19
CA ASP A 113 -18.01 5.29 5.16
C ASP A 113 -18.48 6.65 4.65
N MET A 114 -19.79 6.77 4.44
CA MET A 114 -20.45 8.01 4.03
C MET A 114 -20.47 9.08 5.14
N GLY A 115 -20.09 8.74 6.37
CA GLY A 115 -19.79 9.70 7.43
C GLY A 115 -18.56 10.56 7.13
N THR A 116 -17.65 10.08 6.27
CA THR A 116 -16.44 10.78 5.89
C THR A 116 -16.66 11.59 4.60
N GLU A 117 -16.16 12.82 4.56
CA GLU A 117 -16.06 13.66 3.37
C GLU A 117 -14.58 13.87 3.02
N TRP A 118 -14.20 13.56 1.78
CA TRP A 118 -12.81 13.69 1.31
C TRP A 118 -12.59 15.03 0.61
N LYS A 119 -11.61 15.81 1.06
CA LYS A 119 -11.24 17.11 0.46
C LYS A 119 -9.75 17.15 0.14
N ALA A 120 -9.42 17.62 -1.06
CA ALA A 120 -8.03 17.85 -1.44
C ALA A 120 -7.40 18.92 -0.54
N THR A 121 -6.17 18.69 -0.09
CA THR A 121 -5.43 19.66 0.75
C THR A 121 -4.75 20.73 -0.09
N SER A 122 -4.61 20.51 -1.40
CA SER A 122 -3.97 21.44 -2.33
C SER A 122 -4.56 21.33 -3.75
N ASP A 123 -4.22 22.31 -4.60
CA ASP A 123 -4.57 22.30 -6.02
C ASP A 123 -3.94 21.14 -6.81
N ALA A 124 -2.87 20.54 -6.27
CA ALA A 124 -2.22 19.38 -6.87
C ALA A 124 -3.11 18.11 -6.79
N LYS A 125 -4.08 18.07 -5.86
CA LYS A 125 -5.06 16.98 -5.69
C LYS A 125 -4.43 15.59 -5.59
N ASP A 126 -3.26 15.52 -4.96
CA ASP A 126 -2.49 14.31 -4.69
C ASP A 126 -2.64 13.84 -3.23
N VAL A 127 -3.01 14.76 -2.32
CA VAL A 127 -3.29 14.48 -0.91
C VAL A 127 -4.70 14.94 -0.56
N PHE A 128 -5.40 14.10 0.19
CA PHE A 128 -6.77 14.33 0.63
C PHE A 128 -6.90 14.11 2.13
N GLU A 129 -7.67 14.96 2.79
CA GLU A 129 -8.12 14.79 4.16
C GLU A 129 -9.53 14.21 4.16
N GLY A 130 -9.73 13.12 4.91
CA GLY A 130 -11.06 12.64 5.26
C GLY A 130 -11.53 13.40 6.49
N ARG A 131 -12.73 13.99 6.44
CA ARG A 131 -13.33 14.74 7.55
C ARG A 131 -14.67 14.16 7.94
N ASP A 132 -14.98 14.10 9.24
CA ASP A 132 -16.33 13.77 9.69
C ASP A 132 -17.32 14.81 9.18
N ARG A 133 -18.38 14.36 8.51
CA ARG A 133 -19.33 15.23 7.81
C ARG A 133 -20.17 16.10 8.75
N LYS A 134 -20.32 15.72 10.02
CA LYS A 134 -21.15 16.46 10.99
C LYS A 134 -20.34 17.51 11.75
N THR A 135 -19.13 17.16 12.13
CA THR A 135 -18.26 17.95 13.02
C THR A 135 -17.17 18.71 12.25
N GLY A 136 -16.76 18.21 11.09
CA GLY A 136 -15.66 18.74 10.29
C GLY A 136 -14.26 18.36 10.80
N GLU A 137 -14.18 17.53 11.85
CA GLU A 137 -12.93 16.97 12.40
C GLU A 137 -12.23 16.10 11.34
N VAL A 138 -10.89 16.17 11.29
CA VAL A 138 -10.02 15.40 10.38
C VAL A 138 -9.60 14.10 11.05
#